data_AF-V8QW78-F1
#
_entry.id   AF-V8QW78-F1
#
_cell.length_a   1.000
_cell.length_b   1.000
_cell.length_c   1.000
_cell.angle_alpha   90.00
_cell.angle_beta   90.00
_cell.angle_gamma   90.00
#
_symmetry.space_group_name_H-M   'P 1'
#
loop_
_entity.id
_entity.type
_entity.pdbx_description
1 polymer ?
#
loop_
_entity_poly.entity_id
_entity_poly.type
_entity_poly.pdbx_seq_one_letter_code
_entity_poly.pdbx_strand_id
1 'polypeptide(L)'
;MAISDNTVKLLWGRAAGICSNPGCREDLTVLLEGIRGFNVGEMAHVIASSPTGPRGVAGGGSDEYENLILLCPTCHRTIDKAPSGTYSTETLHLWKRSHEASIRSNGMAKIFQNSEELKKHITFLLAENHALWATIGPQSSVAKTDPGSNMNEIWTLRKLDTIVPNNIEIINTIGANFRLLSKAEIYLFFLFKNHAKAFEQHQYTRLDNYPLFPQEFEKAMQP
;
A
#
# COMPACT_ATOMS: atom_id res chain seq x y z
N MET A 1 31.95 -6.67 7.75
CA MET A 1 31.86 -6.89 6.29
C MET A 1 30.82 -5.92 5.75
N ALA A 2 30.76 -5.69 4.45
CA ALA A 2 29.72 -4.86 3.85
C ALA A 2 28.62 -5.78 3.30
N ILE A 3 27.36 -5.35 3.40
CA ILE A 3 26.22 -6.05 2.80
C ILE A 3 26.46 -6.19 1.29
N SER A 4 26.32 -7.40 0.75
CA SER A 4 26.62 -7.68 -0.66
C SER A 4 25.61 -7.00 -1.61
N ASP A 5 26.05 -6.64 -2.83
CA ASP A 5 25.16 -6.09 -3.86
C ASP A 5 23.96 -6.99 -4.18
N ASN A 6 24.13 -8.32 -4.10
CA ASN A 6 23.03 -9.27 -4.29
C ASN A 6 21.99 -9.11 -3.17
N THR A 7 22.45 -9.06 -1.92
CA THR A 7 21.61 -8.85 -0.74
C THR A 7 20.89 -7.52 -0.80
N VAL A 8 21.59 -6.44 -1.19
CA VAL A 8 20.98 -5.10 -1.40
C VAL A 8 19.85 -5.19 -2.42
N LYS A 9 20.09 -5.78 -3.59
CA LYS A 9 19.07 -5.92 -4.65
C LYS A 9 17.88 -6.76 -4.21
N LEU A 10 18.10 -7.86 -3.49
CA LEU A 10 17.04 -8.70 -2.95
C LEU A 10 16.18 -7.94 -1.94
N LEU A 11 16.81 -7.26 -0.99
CA LEU A 11 16.11 -6.52 0.05
C LEU A 11 15.26 -5.39 -0.53
N TRP A 12 15.87 -4.52 -1.32
CA TRP A 12 15.19 -3.38 -1.94
C TRP A 12 14.12 -3.80 -2.92
N GLY A 13 14.39 -4.81 -3.76
CA GLY A 13 13.44 -5.32 -4.73
C GLY A 13 12.21 -5.95 -4.07
N ARG A 14 12.38 -6.71 -3.00
CA ARG A 14 11.25 -7.38 -2.31
C ARG A 14 10.44 -6.45 -1.42
N ALA A 15 11.07 -5.41 -0.87
CA ALA A 15 10.40 -4.36 -0.12
C ALA A 15 9.82 -3.24 -1.00
N ALA A 16 10.04 -3.29 -2.32
CA ALA A 16 9.63 -2.27 -3.30
C ALA A 16 10.03 -0.84 -2.92
N GLY A 17 11.19 -0.66 -2.27
CA GLY A 17 11.62 0.66 -1.80
C GLY A 17 10.73 1.29 -0.72
N ILE A 18 9.83 0.52 -0.08
CA ILE A 18 8.88 1.02 0.92
C ILE A 18 9.29 0.55 2.33
N CYS A 19 9.10 1.42 3.32
CA CYS A 19 9.33 1.09 4.73
C CYS A 19 8.53 -0.15 5.17
N SER A 20 9.23 -1.13 5.76
CA SER A 20 8.64 -2.40 6.19
C SER A 20 7.85 -2.28 7.50
N ASN A 21 7.91 -1.15 8.21
CA ASN A 21 7.08 -0.93 9.39
C ASN A 21 5.59 -0.82 8.96
N PRO A 22 4.68 -1.66 9.51
CA PRO A 22 3.27 -1.67 9.18
C PRO A 22 2.56 -0.32 9.35
N GLY A 23 3.00 0.50 10.31
CA GLY A 23 2.42 1.82 10.59
C GLY A 23 3.08 3.00 9.87
N CYS A 24 4.08 2.77 9.00
CA CYS A 24 4.79 3.84 8.30
C CYS A 24 4.59 3.77 6.79
N ARG A 25 5.06 2.72 6.13
CA ARG A 25 4.91 2.51 4.67
C ARG A 25 5.39 3.66 3.76
N GLU A 26 6.28 4.52 4.24
CA GLU A 26 6.87 5.62 3.46
C GLU A 26 7.68 5.10 2.25
N ASP A 27 7.64 5.83 1.13
CA ASP A 27 8.56 5.62 0.01
C ASP A 27 9.98 6.05 0.40
N LEU A 28 10.94 5.16 0.20
CA LEU A 28 12.33 5.34 0.57
C LEU A 28 13.22 5.65 -0.63
N THR A 29 12.61 5.82 -1.81
CA THR A 29 13.26 6.26 -3.04
C THR A 29 12.75 7.63 -3.42
N VAL A 30 13.68 8.56 -3.69
CA VAL A 30 13.33 9.92 -4.09
C VAL A 30 13.81 10.15 -5.52
N LEU A 31 12.87 10.43 -6.41
CA LEU A 31 13.13 10.83 -7.78
C LEU A 31 12.80 12.31 -7.94
N LEU A 32 13.80 13.10 -8.36
CA LEU A 32 13.64 14.54 -8.59
C LEU A 32 13.92 14.84 -10.06
N GLU A 33 13.11 15.71 -10.66
CA GLU A 33 13.29 16.08 -12.07
C GLU A 33 14.59 16.88 -12.26
N GLY A 34 15.41 16.45 -13.23
CA GLY A 34 16.70 17.09 -13.52
C GLY A 34 17.80 16.86 -12.48
N ILE A 35 17.56 16.06 -11.43
CA ILE A 35 18.54 15.74 -10.38
C ILE A 35 18.68 14.23 -10.24
N ARG A 36 19.88 13.76 -9.86
CA ARG A 36 20.11 12.35 -9.53
C ARG A 36 19.22 11.94 -8.35
N GLY A 37 18.38 10.92 -8.55
CA GLY A 37 17.59 10.32 -7.47
C GLY A 37 18.47 9.72 -6.37
N PHE A 38 17.94 9.62 -5.17
CA PHE A 38 18.64 9.12 -3.99
C PHE A 38 17.74 8.23 -3.14
N ASN A 39 18.36 7.39 -2.31
CA ASN A 39 17.67 6.53 -1.35
C ASN A 39 17.76 7.13 0.05
N VAL A 40 16.64 7.16 0.75
CA VAL A 40 16.58 7.56 2.17
C VAL A 40 16.42 6.34 3.09
N GLY A 41 16.20 5.15 2.51
CA GLY A 41 16.01 3.92 3.25
C GLY A 41 17.30 3.35 3.83
N GLU A 42 17.18 2.69 4.97
CA GLU A 42 18.25 2.02 5.69
C GLU A 42 18.02 0.50 5.71
N MET A 43 19.10 -0.26 5.54
CA MET A 43 19.10 -1.72 5.58
C MET A 43 19.42 -2.15 7.01
N ALA A 44 18.40 -2.11 7.87
CA ALA A 44 18.54 -2.34 9.29
C ALA A 44 18.71 -3.84 9.60
N HIS A 45 19.59 -4.16 10.54
CA HIS A 45 19.71 -5.53 11.06
C HIS A 45 18.59 -5.85 12.05
N VAL A 46 17.94 -7.00 11.87
CA VAL A 46 16.98 -7.54 12.84
C VAL A 46 17.71 -7.96 14.11
N ILE A 47 18.81 -8.70 13.98
CA ILE A 47 19.79 -8.99 15.04
C ILE A 47 21.02 -8.14 14.78
N ALA A 48 21.41 -7.28 15.73
CA ALA A 48 22.56 -6.40 15.56
C ALA A 48 23.86 -7.17 15.26
N SER A 49 24.71 -6.62 14.38
CA SER A 49 26.03 -7.18 14.09
C SER A 49 26.94 -7.23 15.33
N SER A 50 26.74 -6.32 16.29
CA SER A 50 27.41 -6.36 17.60
C SER A 50 26.61 -7.22 18.58
N PRO A 51 27.25 -8.14 19.32
CA PRO A 51 26.61 -8.89 20.41
C PRO A 51 26.00 -8.02 21.51
N THR A 52 26.52 -6.80 21.70
CA THR A 52 26.00 -5.82 22.68
C THR A 52 24.97 -4.86 22.10
N GLY A 53 24.66 -4.99 20.80
CA GLY A 53 23.67 -4.16 20.12
C GLY A 53 22.23 -4.60 20.39
N PRO A 54 21.25 -3.86 19.85
CA PRO A 54 19.84 -4.24 19.93
C PRO A 54 19.58 -5.67 19.46
N ARG A 55 18.94 -6.49 20.30
CA ARG A 55 18.66 -7.91 20.03
C ARG A 55 19.92 -8.73 19.71
N GLY A 56 21.10 -8.29 20.13
CA GLY A 56 22.37 -8.94 19.86
C GLY A 56 22.44 -10.35 20.45
N VAL A 57 23.09 -11.26 19.72
CA VAL A 57 23.33 -12.65 20.11
C VAL A 57 24.82 -12.96 20.08
N ALA A 58 25.22 -14.05 20.74
CA ALA A 58 26.60 -14.52 20.68
C ALA A 58 26.98 -14.84 19.22
N GLY A 59 27.97 -14.12 18.68
CA GLY A 59 28.38 -14.19 17.27
C GLY A 59 27.88 -13.03 16.39
N GLY A 60 26.95 -12.21 16.89
CA GLY A 60 26.36 -11.11 16.13
C GLY A 60 25.38 -11.59 15.04
N GLY A 61 24.61 -10.66 14.49
CA GLY A 61 23.77 -10.91 13.32
C GLY A 61 24.56 -10.87 12.02
N SER A 62 24.15 -11.68 11.05
CA SER A 62 24.76 -11.73 9.71
C SER A 62 24.35 -10.53 8.83
N ASP A 63 25.14 -10.26 7.79
CA ASP A 63 24.82 -9.29 6.73
C ASP A 63 23.96 -9.91 5.60
N GLU A 64 23.31 -11.05 5.89
CA GLU A 64 22.48 -11.79 4.93
C GLU A 64 21.05 -11.25 4.86
N TYR A 65 20.39 -11.47 3.73
CA TYR A 65 19.05 -10.95 3.44
C TYR A 65 18.01 -11.31 4.52
N GLU A 66 18.13 -12.50 5.12
CA GLU A 66 17.24 -13.00 6.16
C GLU A 66 17.28 -12.14 7.42
N ASN A 67 18.46 -11.59 7.76
CA ASN A 67 18.67 -10.76 8.94
C ASN A 67 18.46 -9.26 8.67
N LEU A 68 18.08 -8.87 7.45
CA LEU A 68 17.91 -7.45 7.09
C LEU A 68 16.45 -7.08 6.83
N ILE A 69 16.06 -5.90 7.28
CA ILE A 69 14.74 -5.29 7.04
C ILE A 69 14.93 -3.86 6.51
N LEU A 70 14.14 -3.46 5.50
CA LEU A 70 14.20 -2.13 4.93
C LEU A 70 13.30 -1.17 5.72
N LEU A 71 13.88 -0.09 6.26
CA LEU A 71 13.17 0.89 7.08
C LEU A 71 13.56 2.33 6.72
N CYS A 72 12.69 3.30 7.02
CA CYS A 72 13.11 4.71 7.03
C CYS A 72 14.03 4.98 8.24
N PRO A 73 14.84 6.05 8.22
CA PRO A 73 15.77 6.37 9.32
C PRO A 73 15.07 6.54 10.67
N THR A 74 13.87 7.11 10.66
CA THR A 74 13.04 7.29 11.86
C THR A 74 12.61 5.95 12.45
N CYS A 75 12.09 5.04 11.63
CA CYS A 75 11.65 3.72 12.09
C CYS A 75 12.83 2.88 12.57
N HIS A 76 13.94 2.88 11.84
CA HIS A 76 15.15 2.18 12.25
C HIS A 76 15.66 2.68 13.61
N ARG A 77 15.80 4.01 13.77
CA ARG A 77 16.20 4.61 15.05
C ARG A 77 15.26 4.24 16.18
N THR A 78 13.95 4.21 15.91
CA THR A 78 12.91 3.90 16.91
C THR A 78 13.08 2.48 17.43
N ILE A 79 13.21 1.48 16.55
CA ILE A 79 13.32 0.07 16.97
C ILE A 79 14.64 -0.24 17.70
N ASP A 80 15.69 0.53 17.43
CA ASP A 80 17.00 0.36 18.06
C ASP A 80 17.11 1.05 19.43
N LYS A 81 16.36 2.14 19.64
CA LYS A 81 16.37 2.89 20.90
C LYS A 81 15.25 2.50 21.87
N ALA A 82 14.27 1.75 21.41
CA ALA A 82 13.18 1.29 22.25
C ALA A 82 13.70 0.42 23.43
N PRO A 83 12.99 0.42 24.58
CA PRO A 83 13.32 -0.47 25.68
C PRO A 83 13.42 -1.93 25.24
N SER A 84 14.32 -2.68 25.87
CA SER A 84 14.53 -4.10 25.54
C SER A 84 13.22 -4.87 25.59
N GLY A 85 12.97 -5.70 24.58
CA GLY A 85 11.73 -6.48 24.43
C GLY A 85 10.58 -5.76 23.73
N THR A 86 10.65 -4.45 23.46
CA THR A 86 9.58 -3.71 22.74
C THR A 86 9.42 -4.20 21.30
N TYR A 87 10.53 -4.43 20.62
CA TYR A 87 10.57 -4.99 19.26
C TYR A 87 11.44 -6.24 19.28
N SER A 88 10.80 -7.40 19.27
CA SER A 88 11.50 -8.69 19.24
C SER A 88 11.97 -9.04 17.82
N THR A 89 12.91 -9.97 17.71
CA THR A 89 13.35 -10.57 16.45
C THR A 89 12.18 -11.12 15.64
N GLU A 90 11.25 -11.80 16.30
CA GLU A 90 10.06 -12.39 15.69
C GLU A 90 9.15 -11.32 15.12
N THR A 91 9.00 -10.20 15.83
CA THR A 91 8.18 -9.05 15.41
C THR A 91 8.74 -8.43 14.13
N LEU A 92 10.05 -8.17 14.08
CA LEU A 92 10.68 -7.56 12.90
C LEU A 92 10.70 -8.52 11.69
N HIS A 93 10.93 -9.81 11.91
CA HIS A 93 10.80 -10.80 10.84
C HIS A 93 9.36 -10.91 10.35
N LEU A 94 8.36 -10.78 11.22
CA LEU A 94 6.96 -10.72 10.81
C LEU A 94 6.69 -9.49 9.96
N TRP A 95 7.15 -8.30 10.36
CA TRP A 95 7.02 -7.06 9.58
C TRP A 95 7.59 -7.24 8.17
N LYS A 96 8.83 -7.74 8.06
CA LYS A 96 9.48 -8.05 6.78
C LYS A 96 8.63 -8.99 5.94
N ARG A 97 8.26 -10.17 6.46
CA ARG A 97 7.50 -11.18 5.71
C ARG A 97 6.16 -10.66 5.24
N SER A 98 5.40 -10.01 6.12
CA SER A 98 4.08 -9.46 5.81
C SER A 98 4.15 -8.32 4.79
N HIS A 99 5.14 -7.43 4.92
CA HIS A 99 5.39 -6.38 3.92
C HIS A 99 5.64 -6.97 2.54
N GLU A 100 6.64 -7.84 2.42
CA GLU A 100 7.01 -8.35 1.10
C GLU A 100 5.93 -9.27 0.52
N ALA A 101 5.16 -9.96 1.35
CA ALA A 101 3.99 -10.71 0.90
C ALA A 101 2.93 -9.79 0.31
N SER A 102 2.66 -8.65 0.98
CA SER A 102 1.75 -7.62 0.48
C SER A 102 2.24 -7.01 -0.84
N ILE A 103 3.54 -6.69 -0.97
CA ILE A 103 4.13 -6.22 -2.23
C ILE A 103 3.93 -7.25 -3.35
N ARG A 104 4.19 -8.53 -3.07
CA ARG A 104 4.00 -9.60 -4.06
C ARG A 104 2.53 -9.79 -4.44
N SER A 105 1.60 -9.70 -3.48
CA SER A 105 0.17 -9.83 -3.76
C SER A 105 -0.38 -8.65 -4.54
N ASN A 106 0.11 -7.43 -4.28
CA ASN A 106 -0.32 -6.23 -5.02
C ASN A 106 0.03 -6.30 -6.51
N GLY A 107 1.02 -7.11 -6.89
CA GLY A 107 1.39 -7.37 -8.29
C GLY A 107 0.71 -8.59 -8.92
N MET A 108 0.00 -9.42 -8.15
CA MET A 108 -0.68 -10.61 -8.65
C MET A 108 -2.19 -10.36 -8.75
N ALA A 109 -2.63 -9.99 -9.95
CA ALA A 109 -4.06 -9.86 -10.21
C ALA A 109 -4.76 -11.21 -9.99
N LYS A 110 -5.79 -11.23 -9.12
CA LYS A 110 -6.60 -12.41 -8.84
C LYS A 110 -7.27 -12.89 -10.12
N ILE A 111 -7.19 -14.19 -10.43
CA ILE A 111 -7.88 -14.81 -11.56
C ILE A 111 -9.11 -15.55 -11.05
N PHE A 112 -10.25 -15.32 -11.68
CA PHE A 112 -11.53 -15.92 -11.31
C PHE A 112 -11.95 -17.00 -12.31
N GLN A 113 -12.77 -17.96 -11.87
CA GLN A 113 -13.23 -19.03 -12.76
C GLN A 113 -14.36 -18.54 -13.66
N ASN A 114 -15.28 -17.74 -13.12
CA ASN A 114 -16.49 -17.25 -13.78
C ASN A 114 -16.78 -15.77 -13.46
N SER A 115 -17.70 -15.16 -14.22
CA SER A 115 -18.03 -13.73 -14.05
C SER A 115 -18.68 -13.42 -12.71
N GLU A 116 -19.43 -14.35 -12.12
CA GLU A 116 -20.15 -14.16 -10.86
C GLU A 116 -19.15 -13.97 -9.70
N GLU A 117 -18.14 -14.82 -9.59
CA GLU A 117 -17.09 -14.69 -8.56
C GLU A 117 -16.31 -13.39 -8.69
N LEU A 118 -15.96 -13.02 -9.93
CA LEU A 118 -15.31 -11.75 -10.24
C LEU A 118 -16.19 -10.58 -9.77
N LYS A 119 -17.44 -10.52 -10.22
CA LYS A 119 -18.39 -9.45 -9.90
C LYS A 119 -18.67 -9.33 -8.42
N LYS A 120 -18.79 -10.47 -7.72
CA LYS A 120 -18.93 -10.51 -6.26
C LYS A 120 -17.71 -9.88 -5.57
N HIS A 121 -16.50 -10.18 -6.04
CA HIS A 121 -15.29 -9.57 -5.47
C HIS A 121 -15.24 -8.05 -5.70
N ILE A 122 -15.53 -7.60 -6.93
CA ILE A 122 -15.57 -6.17 -7.27
C ILE A 122 -16.65 -5.45 -6.46
N THR A 123 -17.83 -6.05 -6.31
CA THR A 123 -18.94 -5.52 -5.50
C THR A 123 -18.52 -5.32 -4.04
N PHE A 124 -17.75 -6.23 -3.46
CA PHE A 124 -17.25 -6.07 -2.08
C PHE A 124 -16.36 -4.84 -1.92
N LEU A 125 -15.41 -4.64 -2.85
CA LEU A 125 -14.51 -3.47 -2.84
C LEU A 125 -15.28 -2.16 -3.05
N LEU A 126 -16.25 -2.16 -3.97
CA LEU A 126 -17.12 -1.00 -4.19
C LEU A 126 -17.99 -0.68 -2.97
N ALA A 127 -18.53 -1.71 -2.29
CA ALA A 127 -19.35 -1.54 -1.11
C ALA A 127 -18.57 -0.93 0.07
N GLU A 128 -17.31 -1.35 0.27
CA GLU A 128 -16.43 -0.74 1.28
C GLU A 128 -16.14 0.73 0.96
N ASN A 129 -15.80 1.03 -0.29
CA ASN A 129 -15.60 2.42 -0.75
C ASN A 129 -16.85 3.28 -0.52
N HIS A 130 -18.02 2.75 -0.88
CA HIS A 130 -19.29 3.44 -0.70
C HIS A 130 -19.63 3.67 0.78
N ALA A 131 -19.41 2.67 1.64
CA ALA A 131 -19.64 2.81 3.08
C ALA A 131 -18.77 3.91 3.71
N LEU A 132 -17.50 3.99 3.33
CA LEU A 132 -16.60 5.07 3.77
C LEU A 132 -17.07 6.43 3.25
N TRP A 133 -17.38 6.54 1.95
CA TRP A 133 -17.89 7.79 1.38
C TRP A 133 -19.16 8.28 2.10
N ALA A 134 -20.11 7.38 2.36
CA ALA A 134 -21.37 7.71 3.00
C ALA A 134 -21.23 8.13 4.47
N THR A 135 -20.32 7.50 5.21
CA THR A 135 -20.19 7.71 6.66
C THR A 135 -19.27 8.87 7.01
N ILE A 136 -18.20 9.06 6.26
CA ILE A 136 -17.13 10.02 6.61
C ILE A 136 -16.68 10.90 5.45
N GLY A 137 -17.21 10.66 4.24
CA GLY A 137 -16.92 11.49 3.07
C GLY A 137 -17.57 12.88 3.13
N PRO A 138 -17.32 13.71 2.11
CA PRO A 138 -17.76 15.11 2.09
C PRO A 138 -19.28 15.30 2.04
N GLN A 139 -20.04 14.23 1.77
CA GLN A 139 -21.50 14.25 1.77
C GLN A 139 -22.12 13.52 2.97
N SER A 140 -21.30 13.04 3.90
CA SER A 140 -21.74 12.36 5.11
C SER A 140 -22.59 13.26 6.01
N SER A 141 -23.33 12.65 6.93
CA SER A 141 -24.10 13.40 7.93
C SER A 141 -23.20 14.32 8.74
N VAL A 142 -22.04 13.82 9.20
CA VAL A 142 -21.10 14.59 10.02
C VAL A 142 -20.56 15.80 9.25
N ALA A 143 -20.18 15.65 7.98
CA ALA A 143 -19.71 16.76 7.16
C ALA A 143 -20.77 17.88 7.00
N LYS A 144 -22.06 17.53 7.04
CA LYS A 144 -23.18 18.48 6.92
C LYS A 144 -23.55 19.12 8.26
N THR A 145 -23.52 18.36 9.36
CA THR A 145 -23.97 18.82 10.68
C THR A 145 -22.87 19.46 11.51
N ASP A 146 -21.62 19.08 11.28
CA ASP A 146 -20.44 19.59 11.98
C ASP A 146 -19.26 19.83 11.01
N PRO A 147 -19.27 20.93 10.24
CA PRO A 147 -18.20 21.24 9.28
C PRO A 147 -16.83 21.48 9.93
N GLY A 148 -16.78 21.77 11.23
CA GLY A 148 -15.54 21.97 12.00
C GLY A 148 -14.93 20.67 12.52
N SER A 149 -15.58 19.53 12.27
CA SER A 149 -15.12 18.24 12.74
C SER A 149 -13.76 17.83 12.15
N ASN A 150 -12.96 17.13 12.97
CA ASN A 150 -11.72 16.49 12.51
C ASN A 150 -11.96 15.25 11.62
N MET A 151 -13.22 14.89 11.33
CA MET A 151 -13.56 13.82 10.38
C MET A 151 -12.96 14.04 8.98
N ASN A 152 -12.64 15.29 8.61
CA ASN A 152 -11.93 15.58 7.36
C ASN A 152 -10.50 14.97 7.32
N GLU A 153 -9.84 14.84 8.47
CA GLU A 153 -8.50 14.23 8.60
C GLU A 153 -8.61 12.72 8.39
N ILE A 154 -9.61 12.11 9.03
CA ILE A 154 -9.93 10.68 8.85
C ILE A 154 -10.30 10.39 7.40
N TRP A 155 -11.10 11.26 6.77
CA TRP A 155 -11.42 11.14 5.35
C TRP A 155 -10.18 11.20 4.47
N THR A 156 -9.25 12.12 4.76
CA THR A 156 -7.98 12.22 4.02
C THR A 156 -7.17 10.93 4.10
N LEU A 157 -7.09 10.32 5.28
CA LEU A 157 -6.44 9.02 5.46
C LEU A 157 -7.16 7.90 4.68
N ARG A 158 -8.49 7.81 4.82
CA ARG A 158 -9.30 6.73 4.24
C ARG A 158 -9.30 6.70 2.71
N LYS A 159 -9.15 7.87 2.08
CA LYS A 159 -8.95 7.94 0.62
C LYS A 159 -7.66 7.24 0.20
N LEU A 160 -6.56 7.47 0.92
CA LEU A 160 -5.23 6.99 0.56
C LEU A 160 -4.98 5.54 1.00
N ASP A 161 -5.48 5.14 2.17
CA ASP A 161 -5.22 3.81 2.74
C ASP A 161 -6.24 2.73 2.32
N THR A 162 -7.42 3.14 1.82
CA THR A 162 -8.51 2.21 1.48
C THR A 162 -9.04 2.45 0.06
N ILE A 163 -9.57 3.65 -0.25
CA ILE A 163 -10.28 3.87 -1.52
C ILE A 163 -9.36 3.76 -2.74
N VAL A 164 -8.19 4.41 -2.70
CA VAL A 164 -7.18 4.32 -3.77
C VAL A 164 -6.69 2.88 -3.93
N PRO A 165 -6.27 2.17 -2.87
CA PRO A 165 -5.93 0.75 -2.96
C PRO A 165 -7.05 -0.13 -3.54
N ASN A 166 -8.30 0.04 -3.09
CA ASN A 166 -9.44 -0.71 -3.62
C ASN A 166 -9.67 -0.42 -5.11
N ASN A 167 -9.52 0.84 -5.54
CA ASN A 167 -9.63 1.19 -6.95
C ASN A 167 -8.52 0.54 -7.79
N ILE A 168 -7.29 0.50 -7.29
CA ILE A 168 -6.16 -0.20 -7.94
C ILE A 168 -6.45 -1.70 -8.03
N GLU A 169 -6.95 -2.31 -6.96
CA GLU A 169 -7.32 -3.73 -6.92
C GLU A 169 -8.42 -4.06 -7.94
N ILE A 170 -9.46 -3.21 -8.05
CA ILE A 170 -10.51 -3.34 -9.07
C ILE A 170 -9.91 -3.27 -10.49
N ILE A 171 -9.01 -2.31 -10.73
CA ILE A 171 -8.35 -2.13 -12.03
C ILE A 171 -7.53 -3.37 -12.42
N ASN A 172 -6.70 -3.85 -11.51
CA ASN A 172 -5.82 -4.99 -11.74
C ASN A 172 -6.63 -6.28 -11.92
N THR A 173 -7.62 -6.47 -11.05
CA THR A 173 -8.49 -7.65 -11.08
C THR A 173 -9.28 -7.74 -12.38
N ILE A 174 -9.99 -6.68 -12.79
CA ILE A 174 -10.75 -6.72 -14.05
C ILE A 174 -9.81 -6.83 -15.24
N GLY A 175 -8.68 -6.13 -15.22
CA GLY A 175 -7.67 -6.19 -16.28
C GLY A 175 -7.14 -7.60 -16.54
N ALA A 176 -6.99 -8.42 -15.51
CA ALA A 176 -6.54 -9.82 -15.65
C ALA A 176 -7.66 -10.80 -16.01
N ASN A 177 -8.92 -10.36 -15.96
CA ASN A 177 -10.10 -11.21 -16.17
C ASN A 177 -11.01 -10.74 -17.31
N PHE A 178 -10.51 -9.96 -18.28
CA PHE A 178 -11.32 -9.46 -19.39
C PHE A 178 -12.11 -10.54 -20.14
N ARG A 179 -11.61 -11.78 -20.17
CA ARG A 179 -12.32 -12.93 -20.76
C ARG A 179 -13.68 -13.23 -20.13
N LEU A 180 -13.94 -12.71 -18.93
CA LEU A 180 -15.18 -12.90 -18.17
C LEU A 180 -16.19 -11.76 -18.35
N LEU A 181 -15.86 -10.72 -19.12
CA LEU A 181 -16.70 -9.54 -19.32
C LEU A 181 -17.21 -9.45 -20.77
N SER A 182 -18.42 -8.92 -20.91
CA SER A 182 -18.97 -8.46 -22.19
C SER A 182 -18.32 -7.17 -22.67
N LYS A 183 -18.51 -6.84 -23.96
CA LYS A 183 -18.01 -5.58 -24.55
C LYS A 183 -18.55 -4.34 -23.84
N ALA A 184 -19.81 -4.36 -23.39
CA ALA A 184 -20.43 -3.25 -22.68
C ALA A 184 -19.79 -3.04 -21.30
N GLU A 185 -19.54 -4.14 -20.57
CA GLU A 185 -18.89 -4.08 -19.26
C GLU A 185 -17.42 -3.62 -19.36
N ILE A 186 -16.71 -4.04 -20.41
CA ILE A 186 -15.34 -3.56 -20.69
C ILE A 186 -15.32 -2.05 -20.92
N TYR A 187 -16.31 -1.51 -21.64
CA TYR A 187 -16.42 -0.06 -21.84
C TYR A 187 -16.65 0.68 -20.50
N LEU A 188 -17.58 0.20 -19.68
CA LEU A 188 -17.85 0.76 -18.34
C LEU A 188 -16.62 0.69 -17.43
N PHE A 189 -15.86 -0.41 -17.51
CA PHE A 189 -14.59 -0.56 -16.81
C PHE A 189 -13.59 0.55 -17.19
N PHE A 190 -13.46 0.92 -18.46
CA PHE A 190 -12.56 2.01 -18.86
C PHE A 190 -13.01 3.37 -18.34
N LEU A 191 -14.33 3.63 -18.26
CA LEU A 191 -14.85 4.82 -17.58
C LEU A 191 -14.46 4.84 -16.11
N PHE A 192 -14.63 3.71 -15.41
CA PHE A 192 -14.22 3.58 -14.02
C PHE A 192 -12.71 3.77 -13.84
N LYS A 193 -11.89 3.15 -14.70
CA LYS A 193 -10.43 3.27 -14.66
C LYS A 193 -9.97 4.73 -14.82
N ASN A 194 -10.61 5.47 -15.72
CA ASN A 194 -10.32 6.90 -15.91
C ASN A 194 -10.69 7.72 -14.67
N HIS A 195 -11.87 7.45 -14.09
CA HIS A 195 -12.28 8.03 -12.81
C HIS A 195 -11.27 7.73 -11.69
N ALA A 196 -10.94 6.46 -11.48
CA ALA A 196 -10.06 6.00 -10.40
C ALA A 196 -8.67 6.63 -10.47
N LYS A 197 -8.05 6.68 -11.66
CA LYS A 197 -6.75 7.33 -11.87
C LYS A 197 -6.80 8.82 -11.60
N ALA A 198 -7.84 9.50 -12.10
CA ALA A 198 -7.97 10.94 -11.90
C ALA A 198 -8.28 11.27 -10.43
N PHE A 199 -9.06 10.42 -9.75
CA PHE A 199 -9.32 10.51 -8.31
C PHE A 199 -8.03 10.36 -7.50
N GLU A 200 -7.20 9.35 -7.80
CA GLU A 200 -5.88 9.15 -7.16
C GLU A 200 -4.98 10.37 -7.38
N GLN A 201 -4.83 10.83 -8.63
CA GLN A 201 -4.03 12.01 -8.95
C GLN A 201 -4.50 13.25 -8.16
N HIS A 202 -5.82 13.44 -8.04
CA HIS A 202 -6.40 14.54 -7.27
C HIS A 202 -6.00 14.52 -5.78
N GLN A 203 -5.63 13.37 -5.22
CA GLN A 203 -5.19 13.29 -3.82
C GLN A 203 -3.77 13.81 -3.62
N TYR A 204 -2.92 13.70 -4.64
CA TYR A 204 -1.53 14.19 -4.61
C TYR A 204 -1.39 15.61 -5.16
N THR A 205 -2.19 15.97 -6.16
CA THR A 205 -2.19 17.29 -6.78
C THR A 205 -3.60 17.68 -7.14
N ARG A 206 -4.07 18.81 -6.60
CA ARG A 206 -5.42 19.30 -6.85
C ARG A 206 -5.65 19.48 -8.36
N LEU A 207 -6.72 18.86 -8.85
CA LEU A 207 -7.23 19.03 -10.21
C LEU A 207 -8.49 19.90 -10.19
N ASP A 208 -8.61 20.83 -11.15
CA ASP A 208 -9.78 21.71 -11.28
C ASP A 208 -11.04 20.95 -11.71
N ASN A 209 -10.88 19.92 -12.54
CA ASN A 209 -11.95 19.03 -12.97
C ASN A 209 -11.38 17.62 -13.21
N TYR A 210 -12.15 16.60 -12.85
CA TYR A 210 -11.81 15.20 -13.11
C TYR A 210 -13.08 14.34 -13.23
N PRO A 211 -13.04 13.24 -14.01
CA PRO A 211 -14.19 12.35 -14.15
C PRO A 211 -14.65 11.79 -12.81
N LEU A 212 -15.95 11.87 -12.55
CA LEU A 212 -16.59 11.31 -11.37
C LEU A 212 -16.89 9.82 -11.55
N PHE A 213 -17.27 9.16 -10.45
CA PHE A 213 -17.55 7.74 -10.43
C PHE A 213 -18.73 7.39 -11.37
N PRO A 214 -18.55 6.45 -12.32
CA PRO A 214 -19.61 6.06 -13.25
C PRO A 214 -20.60 5.10 -12.58
N GLN A 215 -21.81 5.57 -12.25
CA GLN A 215 -22.82 4.75 -11.55
C GLN A 215 -23.25 3.50 -12.34
N GLU A 216 -23.19 3.57 -13.66
CA GLU A 216 -23.50 2.44 -14.55
C GLU A 216 -22.50 1.30 -14.40
N PHE A 217 -21.24 1.60 -14.04
CA PHE A 217 -20.23 0.58 -13.78
C PHE A 217 -20.59 -0.26 -12.56
N GLU A 218 -20.99 0.38 -11.45
CA GLU A 218 -21.43 -0.33 -10.25
C GLU A 218 -22.58 -1.29 -10.55
N LYS A 219 -23.60 -0.81 -11.27
CA LYS A 219 -24.75 -1.62 -11.69
C LYS A 219 -24.32 -2.82 -12.54
N ALA A 220 -23.40 -2.62 -13.47
CA ALA A 220 -22.91 -3.69 -14.34
C ALA A 220 -22.06 -4.73 -13.61
N MET A 221 -21.41 -4.36 -12.50
CA MET A 221 -20.58 -5.25 -11.68
C MET A 221 -21.37 -6.00 -10.60
N GLN A 222 -22.70 -5.82 -10.51
CA GLN A 222 -23.55 -6.65 -9.65
C GLN A 222 -23.64 -8.08 -10.24
N PRO A 223 -23.48 -9.13 -9.40
CA PRO A 223 -23.51 -10.52 -9.84
C PRO A 223 -24.85 -10.94 -10.44
#